data_AF-A0A239KW17-F1
#
_entry.id   AF-A0A239KW17-F1
#
_cell.length_a   1.000
_cell.length_b   1.000
_cell.length_c   1.000
_cell.angle_alpha   90.00
_cell.angle_beta   90.00
_cell.angle_gamma   90.00
#
_symmetry.space_group_name_H-M   'P 1'
#
loop_
_entity.id
_entity.type
_entity.pdbx_description
1 polymer ?
#
loop_
_entity_poly.entity_id
_entity_poly.type
_entity_poly.pdbx_seq_one_letter_code
_entity_poly.pdbx_strand_id
1 'polypeptide(L)' 'MGPYLVTKDEIEDVNNLRLWLKLNGEIMQDSNTSTFIFKIPHLVSYMSQFMALLPGGVVSTGSPAGVGYGLNRRFT' A
#
# COMPACT_ATOMS: atom_id res chain seq x y z
N MET A 1 7.60 6.71 2.77
CA MET A 1 7.52 6.12 4.13
C MET A 1 7.31 7.24 5.12
N GLY A 2 6.67 6.94 6.27
CA GLY A 2 6.42 7.91 7.33
C GLY A 2 5.06 8.62 7.22
N PRO A 3 4.72 9.50 8.18
CA PRO A 3 5.64 10.08 9.20
C PRO A 3 5.91 9.20 10.43
N TYR A 4 5.12 8.15 10.67
CA TYR A 4 5.26 7.25 11.82
C TYR A 4 5.33 5.78 11.39
N LEU A 5 5.79 4.93 12.32
CA LEU A 5 5.62 3.48 12.26
C LEU A 5 4.59 3.09 13.31
N VAL A 6 3.46 2.57 12.86
CA VAL A 6 2.33 2.17 13.71
C VAL A 6 2.37 0.65 13.90
N THR A 7 2.22 0.18 15.14
CA THR A 7 2.24 -1.25 15.44
C THR A 7 0.88 -1.89 15.18
N LYS A 8 0.85 -3.21 15.07
CA LYS A 8 -0.37 -3.95 14.72
C LYS A 8 -1.48 -3.76 15.76
N ASP A 9 -1.14 -3.65 17.03
CA ASP A 9 -2.06 -3.48 18.15
C ASP A 9 -2.74 -2.10 18.21
N GLU A 10 -2.17 -1.09 17.53
CA GLU A 10 -2.78 0.23 17.38
C GLU A 10 -3.85 0.29 16.27
N ILE A 11 -4.00 -0.79 15.48
CA ILE A 11 -4.94 -0.86 14.36
C ILE A 11 -5.92 -2.03 14.57
N GLU A 12 -7.22 -1.71 14.58
CA GLU A 12 -8.29 -2.70 14.75
C GLU A 12 -8.30 -3.75 13.61
N ASP A 13 -8.29 -3.30 12.35
CA ASP A 13 -8.18 -4.18 11.18
C ASP A 13 -7.23 -3.61 10.12
N VAL A 14 -6.06 -4.24 10.00
CA VAL A 14 -5.04 -3.90 8.99
C VAL A 14 -5.52 -4.18 7.55
N ASN A 15 -6.56 -4.99 7.37
CA ASN A 15 -7.18 -5.27 6.08
C ASN A 15 -8.33 -4.31 5.73
N ASN A 16 -8.58 -3.28 6.54
CA ASN A 16 -9.62 -2.29 6.28
C ASN A 16 -9.11 -0.85 6.49
N LEU A 17 -8.01 -0.50 5.84
CA LEU A 17 -7.41 0.83 5.91
C LEU A 17 -7.64 1.58 4.61
N ARG A 18 -8.19 2.81 4.69
CA ARG A 18 -8.33 3.68 3.54
C ARG A 18 -6.98 4.28 3.14
N LEU A 19 -6.67 4.19 1.85
CA LEU A 19 -5.46 4.74 1.24
C LEU A 19 -5.88 5.76 0.19
N TRP A 20 -5.30 6.96 0.22
CA TRP A 20 -5.61 8.01 -0.75
C TRP A 20 -4.37 8.83 -1.10
N LEU A 21 -4.39 9.42 -2.29
CA LEU A 21 -3.34 10.31 -2.79
C LEU A 21 -3.98 11.51 -3.49
N LYS A 22 -3.49 12.71 -3.17
CA LYS A 22 -3.86 13.94 -3.85
C LYS A 22 -2.69 14.51 -4.64
N LEU A 23 -2.96 15.04 -5.82
CA LEU A 23 -2.04 15.86 -6.61
C LEU A 23 -2.67 17.25 -6.77
N ASN A 24 -2.00 18.29 -6.28
CA ASN A 24 -2.49 19.68 -6.33
C ASN A 24 -3.93 19.85 -5.80
N GLY A 25 -4.29 19.07 -4.77
CA GLY A 25 -5.63 19.09 -4.16
C GLY A 25 -6.64 18.14 -4.79
N GLU A 26 -6.39 17.61 -5.98
CA GLU A 26 -7.27 16.64 -6.64
C GLU A 26 -6.95 15.21 -6.20
N ILE A 27 -7.97 14.41 -5.88
CA ILE A 27 -7.81 12.99 -5.54
C ILE A 27 -7.45 12.21 -6.80
N MET A 28 -6.27 11.59 -6.80
CA MET A 28 -5.79 10.74 -7.90
C MET A 28 -5.99 9.26 -7.59
N GLN A 29 -5.85 8.89 -6.33
CA GLN A 29 -6.05 7.52 -5.86
C GLN A 29 -6.89 7.56 -4.59
N ASP A 30 -7.85 6.65 -4.48
CA ASP A 30 -8.70 6.46 -3.29
C ASP A 30 -9.18 5.01 -3.26
N SER A 31 -8.80 4.27 -2.22
CA SER A 31 -9.05 2.84 -2.12
C SER A 31 -8.93 2.34 -0.68
N ASN A 32 -9.01 1.03 -0.48
CA ASN A 32 -8.96 0.41 0.84
C ASN A 32 -8.16 -0.91 0.79
N THR A 33 -7.42 -1.24 1.86
CA THR A 33 -6.64 -2.49 1.92
C THR A 33 -7.50 -3.76 1.86
N SER A 34 -8.82 -3.64 2.03
CA SER A 34 -9.78 -4.73 1.83
C SER A 34 -9.80 -5.21 0.39
N THR A 35 -9.46 -4.35 -0.58
CA THR A 35 -9.40 -4.69 -2.01
C THR A 35 -8.07 -5.29 -2.44
N PHE A 36 -7.12 -5.51 -1.52
CA PHE A 36 -5.86 -6.18 -1.85
C PHE A 36 -6.13 -7.57 -2.39
N ILE A 37 -5.56 -7.88 -3.57
CA ILE A 37 -5.60 -9.20 -4.20
C ILE A 37 -4.89 -10.23 -3.31
N PHE A 38 -3.71 -9.85 -2.77
CA PHE A 38 -2.94 -10.67 -1.85
C PHE A 38 -2.81 -9.95 -0.49
N LYS A 39 -3.22 -10.62 0.58
CA LYS A 39 -3.10 -10.09 1.94
C LYS A 39 -1.66 -10.17 2.45
N ILE A 40 -1.34 -9.37 3.47
CA ILE A 40 0.02 -9.27 4.03
C ILE A 40 0.65 -10.63 4.38
N PRO A 41 -0.05 -11.59 5.04
CA PRO A 41 0.54 -12.88 5.34
C PRO A 41 0.98 -13.66 4.09
N HIS A 42 0.21 -13.56 3.01
CA HIS A 42 0.54 -14.20 1.73
C HIS A 42 1.77 -13.56 1.09
N LEU A 43 1.86 -12.23 1.08
CA LEU A 43 3.03 -11.52 0.54
C LEU A 43 4.32 -11.91 1.27
N VAL A 44 4.29 -11.93 2.61
CA VAL A 44 5.43 -12.33 3.43
C VAL A 44 5.84 -13.78 3.14
N SER A 45 4.87 -14.70 3.14
CA SER A 45 5.12 -16.12 2.86
C SER A 45 5.61 -16.39 1.43
N TYR A 46 5.16 -15.61 0.45
CA TYR A 46 5.60 -15.76 -0.93
C TYR A 46 7.03 -15.26 -1.10
N MET A 47 7.34 -14.06 -0.60
CA MET A 47 8.68 -13.49 -0.70
C MET A 47 9.73 -14.33 0.04
N SER A 48 9.38 -14.90 1.20
CA SER A 48 10.32 -15.70 2.00
C SER A 48 10.78 -17.00 1.33
N GLN A 49 10.13 -17.43 0.24
CA GLN A 49 10.57 -18.60 -0.55
C GLN A 49 11.78 -18.28 -1.42
N PHE A 50 12.03 -17.00 -1.72
CA PHE A 50 13.06 -16.57 -2.67
C PHE A 50 14.20 -15.79 -2.00
N MET A 51 13.95 -15.22 -0.81
CA MET A 51 14.95 -14.45 -0.07
C MET A 51 14.70 -14.50 1.43
N ALA A 52 15.76 -14.34 2.22
CA ALA A 52 15.63 -14.15 3.67
C ALA A 52 15.05 -12.76 3.97
N LEU A 53 14.00 -12.72 4.80
CA LEU A 53 13.42 -11.47 5.30
C LEU A 53 14.11 -11.11 6.61
N LEU A 54 14.91 -10.04 6.59
CA LEU A 54 15.65 -9.59 7.76
C LEU A 54 14.84 -8.58 8.58
N PRO A 55 15.02 -8.53 9.91
CA PRO A 55 14.44 -7.49 10.75
C PRO A 55 14.79 -6.09 10.23
N GLY A 56 13.81 -5.19 10.23
CA GLY A 56 13.95 -3.84 9.67
C GLY A 56 13.74 -3.74 8.15
N GLY A 57 13.56 -4.86 7.44
CA GLY A 57 13.16 -4.86 6.04
C GLY A 57 11.77 -4.23 5.85
N VAL A 58 11.59 -3.49 4.74
CA VAL A 58 10.31 -2.84 4.42
C VAL A 58 9.78 -3.31 3.07
N VAL A 59 8.50 -3.67 3.04
CA VAL A 59 7.80 -4.11 1.84
C VAL A 59 6.76 -3.06 1.45
N SER A 60 6.83 -2.57 0.21
CA SER A 60 5.74 -1.80 -0.40
C SER A 60 4.72 -2.77 -0.98
N THR A 61 3.49 -2.77 -0.45
CA THR A 61 2.51 -3.84 -0.66
C THR A 61 1.64 -3.66 -1.92
N GLY A 62 2.02 -2.73 -2.80
CA GLY A 62 1.29 -2.39 -4.01
C GLY A 62 0.66 -1.00 -3.98
N SER A 63 0.01 -0.64 -5.08
CA SER A 63 -0.67 0.64 -5.26
C SER A 63 -2.11 0.39 -5.75
N PRO A 64 -3.09 1.17 -5.26
CA PRO A 64 -4.43 1.17 -5.85
C PRO A 64 -4.43 1.76 -7.28
N ALA A 65 -5.58 1.67 -7.96
CA ALA A 65 -5.78 2.31 -9.26
C ALA A 65 -5.58 3.83 -9.20
N GLY A 66 -5.41 4.47 -10.36
CA GLY A 66 -5.19 5.92 -10.45
C GLY A 66 -3.71 6.34 -10.51
N VAL A 67 -2.81 5.42 -10.83
CA VAL A 67 -1.42 5.74 -11.16
C VAL A 67 -1.35 6.56 -12.45
N GLY A 68 -0.43 7.53 -12.51
CA GLY A 68 -0.34 8.48 -13.63
C GLY A 68 -0.20 7.83 -15.01
N TYR A 69 0.47 6.68 -15.11
CA TYR A 69 0.60 5.93 -16.37
C TYR A 69 -0.74 5.46 -16.94
N GLY A 70 -1.73 5.17 -16.08
CA GLY A 70 -3.06 4.73 -16.49
C GLY A 70 -4.02 5.89 -16.80
N LEU A 71 -3.59 7.14 -16.66
CA LEU A 71 -4.44 8.32 -16.83
C LEU A 71 -4.14 9.00 -18.16
N ASN A 72 -5.17 9.30 -18.93
CA ASN A 72 -5.06 10.11 -20.14
C ASN A 72 -5.22 11.61 -19.84
N ARG A 73 -4.53 12.11 -18.81
CA ARG A 73 -4.59 13.51 -18.36
C ARG A 73 -3.20 14.13 -18.45
N ARG A 74 -3.08 15.24 -19.19
CA ARG A 74 -1.88 16.07 -19.19
C ARG A 74 -1.97 17.06 -18.04
N PHE A 75 -1.06 16.93 -17.07
CA PHE A 75 -0.88 17.94 -16.03
C PHE A 75 -0.01 19.06 -16.63
N THR A 76 -0.66 20.09 -17.16
CA THR A 76 -0.05 21.35 -17.60
C THR A 76 -0.35 22.45 -16.62
#